data_AF-A0A952IZT5-F1
#
_entry.id   AF-A0A952IZT5-F1
#
_cell.length_a   1.000
_cell.length_b   1.000
_cell.length_c   1.000
_cell.angle_alpha   90.00
_cell.angle_beta   90.00
_cell.angle_gamma   90.00
#
_symmetry.space_group_name_H-M   'P 1'
#
loop_
_entity.id
_entity.type
_entity.pdbx_description
1 polymer ?
#
loop_
_entity_poly.entity_id
_entity_poly.type
_entity_poly.pdbx_seq_one_letter_code
_entity_poly.pdbx_strand_id
1 'polypeptide(L)'
;MPLLLLFHWWFQGNWILSGIYLGLSLLAILSVPLAYHLFGYAVEDDARWLKEREAIEYAEMHTLLENTRKDLVALKIDEGVRQADMLNEIIDDYHSVVETRFLGKKHSPMEYLSAARTVQKHALQNLVDVVAVGHSISTIELSRPDKQNQESEEDMGRHEKHQSLHSDQTTRLNANLAENRKLFDALTETAVEVANMRSFSKFERTDTLARLVGLAELASRSGK
;
A
#
# COMPACT_ATOMS: atom_id res chain seq x y z
N MET A 1 -44.59 -48.22 -6.34
CA MET A 1 -45.27 -47.83 -7.60
C MET A 1 -46.38 -46.78 -7.42
N PRO A 2 -47.36 -46.89 -6.49
CA PRO A 2 -48.42 -45.87 -6.38
C PRO A 2 -47.92 -44.50 -5.87
N LEU A 3 -46.88 -44.48 -5.03
CA LEU A 3 -46.25 -43.24 -4.53
C LEU A 3 -45.54 -42.43 -5.62
N LEU A 4 -44.95 -43.08 -6.63
CA LEU A 4 -44.30 -42.39 -7.75
C LEU A 4 -45.31 -41.75 -8.70
N LEU A 5 -46.46 -42.41 -8.92
CA LEU A 5 -47.56 -41.86 -9.71
C LEU A 5 -48.24 -40.68 -9.00
N LEU A 6 -48.44 -40.77 -7.68
CA LEU A 6 -48.95 -39.67 -6.85
C LEU A 6 -47.97 -38.49 -6.79
N PHE A 7 -46.67 -38.77 -6.72
CA PHE A 7 -45.62 -37.75 -6.80
C PHE A 7 -45.63 -37.06 -8.17
N HIS A 8 -45.73 -37.81 -9.27
CA HIS A 8 -45.79 -37.25 -10.62
C HIS A 8 -47.09 -36.48 -10.89
N TRP A 9 -48.21 -36.92 -10.31
CA TRP A 9 -49.52 -36.25 -10.42
C TRP A 9 -49.57 -34.94 -9.61
N TRP A 10 -49.02 -34.94 -8.39
CA TRP A 10 -48.86 -33.73 -7.58
C TRP A 10 -47.88 -32.72 -8.21
N PHE A 11 -46.87 -33.22 -8.93
CA PHE A 11 -45.93 -32.43 -9.74
C PHE A 11 -46.34 -32.24 -11.21
N GLN A 12 -47.61 -32.44 -11.58
CA GLN A 12 -48.16 -31.84 -12.81
C GLN A 12 -48.38 -30.33 -12.63
N GLY A 13 -47.41 -29.66 -12.01
CA GLY A 13 -47.32 -28.22 -12.02
C GLY A 13 -47.23 -27.79 -13.47
N ASN A 14 -48.27 -27.09 -13.94
CA ASN A 14 -48.35 -26.55 -15.28
C ASN A 14 -47.01 -25.88 -15.60
N TRP A 15 -46.25 -26.42 -16.55
CA TRP A 15 -44.90 -25.96 -16.89
C TRP A 15 -44.87 -24.46 -17.22
N ILE A 16 -45.99 -23.93 -17.70
CA ILE A 16 -46.21 -22.51 -17.93
C ILE A 16 -46.19 -21.73 -16.62
N LEU A 17 -46.89 -22.22 -15.59
CA LEU A 17 -46.91 -21.62 -14.25
C LEU A 17 -45.52 -21.69 -13.59
N SER A 18 -44.83 -22.82 -13.71
CA SER A 18 -43.43 -22.94 -13.23
C SER A 18 -42.49 -21.99 -13.97
N GLY A 19 -42.66 -21.83 -15.29
CA GLY A 19 -41.90 -20.88 -16.09
C GLY A 19 -42.17 -19.41 -15.71
N ILE A 20 -43.44 -19.06 -15.49
CA ILE A 20 -43.84 -17.73 -14.99
C ILE A 20 -43.24 -17.48 -13.61
N TYR A 21 -43.32 -18.47 -12.71
CA TYR A 21 -42.78 -18.35 -11.36
C TYR A 21 -41.26 -18.21 -11.36
N LEU A 22 -40.55 -18.95 -12.22
CA LEU A 22 -39.11 -18.81 -12.42
C LEU A 22 -38.74 -17.44 -12.99
N GLY A 23 -39.51 -16.95 -13.97
CA GLY A 23 -39.33 -15.62 -14.54
C GLY A 23 -39.52 -14.52 -13.49
N LEU A 24 -40.60 -14.57 -12.72
CA LEU A 24 -40.85 -13.64 -11.61
C LEU A 24 -39.78 -13.72 -10.53
N SER A 25 -39.31 -14.93 -10.20
CA SER A 25 -38.25 -15.13 -9.21
C SER A 25 -36.92 -14.54 -9.67
N LEU A 26 -36.54 -14.75 -10.94
CA LEU A 26 -35.35 -14.13 -11.51
C LEU A 26 -35.47 -12.60 -11.54
N LEU A 27 -36.63 -12.08 -11.93
CA LEU A 27 -36.89 -10.64 -11.98
C LEU A 27 -36.83 -10.04 -10.57
N ALA A 28 -37.37 -10.72 -9.56
CA ALA A 28 -37.25 -10.33 -8.16
C ALA A 28 -35.79 -10.33 -7.68
N ILE A 29 -35.03 -11.41 -7.93
CA ILE A 29 -33.62 -11.52 -7.55
C ILE A 29 -32.77 -10.44 -8.25
N LEU A 30 -33.01 -10.18 -9.54
CA LEU A 30 -32.26 -9.20 -10.32
C LEU A 30 -32.70 -7.76 -10.06
N SER A 31 -33.94 -7.52 -9.61
CA SER A 31 -34.47 -6.16 -9.39
C SER A 31 -33.63 -5.36 -8.40
N VAL A 32 -33.18 -5.98 -7.31
CA VAL A 32 -32.37 -5.34 -6.27
C VAL A 32 -31.00 -4.92 -6.79
N PRO A 33 -30.16 -5.81 -7.35
CA PRO A 33 -28.87 -5.42 -7.91
C PRO A 33 -29.00 -4.47 -9.12
N LEU A 34 -30.03 -4.63 -9.97
CA LEU A 34 -30.28 -3.68 -11.05
C LEU A 34 -30.59 -2.30 -10.50
N ALA A 35 -31.54 -2.19 -9.57
CA ALA A 35 -31.94 -0.93 -8.94
C ALA A 35 -30.75 -0.30 -8.20
N TYR A 36 -30.00 -1.09 -7.43
CA TYR A 36 -28.81 -0.63 -6.71
C TYR A 36 -27.77 -0.02 -7.65
N HIS A 37 -27.56 -0.62 -8.83
CA HIS A 37 -26.64 -0.09 -9.83
C HIS A 37 -27.23 1.09 -10.64
N LEU A 38 -28.52 1.04 -11.00
CA LEU A 38 -29.21 2.07 -11.79
C LEU A 38 -29.40 3.37 -11.00
N PHE A 39 -29.74 3.29 -9.71
CA PHE A 39 -29.93 4.45 -8.85
C PHE A 39 -28.61 5.05 -8.33
N GLY A 40 -27.47 4.43 -8.64
CA GLY A 40 -26.15 5.00 -8.35
C GLY A 40 -25.63 4.77 -6.92
N TYR A 41 -26.35 4.02 -6.09
CA TYR A 41 -25.95 3.72 -4.71
C TYR A 41 -24.57 3.04 -4.62
N ALA A 42 -24.24 2.17 -5.58
CA ALA A 42 -22.91 1.54 -5.64
C ALA A 42 -21.77 2.57 -5.72
N VAL A 43 -21.93 3.63 -6.53
CA VAL A 43 -20.89 4.65 -6.71
C VAL A 43 -20.78 5.55 -5.48
N GLU A 44 -21.91 5.81 -4.81
CA GLU A 44 -21.95 6.62 -3.59
C GLU A 44 -21.35 5.89 -2.39
N ASP A 45 -21.66 4.61 -2.22
CA ASP A 45 -21.07 3.76 -1.18
C ASP A 45 -19.56 3.56 -1.41
N ASP A 46 -19.12 3.33 -2.65
CA ASP A 46 -17.68 3.22 -2.98
C ASP A 46 -16.93 4.53 -2.66
N ALA A 47 -17.53 5.68 -2.99
CA ALA A 47 -16.94 6.98 -2.69
C ALA A 47 -16.86 7.24 -1.18
N ARG A 48 -17.89 6.85 -0.42
CA ARG A 48 -17.91 6.97 1.05
C ARG A 48 -16.86 6.07 1.69
N TRP A 49 -16.80 4.82 1.27
CA TRP A 49 -15.81 3.86 1.73
C TRP A 49 -14.38 4.33 1.44
N LEU A 50 -14.13 4.82 0.21
CA LEU A 50 -12.81 5.35 -0.16
C LEU A 50 -12.44 6.55 0.71
N LYS A 51 -13.38 7.48 0.94
CA LYS A 51 -13.13 8.66 1.78
C LYS A 51 -12.77 8.30 3.21
N GLU A 52 -13.55 7.42 3.83
CA GLU A 52 -13.33 7.01 5.22
C GLU A 52 -11.99 6.27 5.37
N ARG A 53 -11.73 5.32 4.46
CA ARG A 53 -10.46 4.58 4.45
C ARG A 53 -9.27 5.51 4.23
N GLU A 54 -9.37 6.43 3.27
CA GLU A 54 -8.32 7.39 2.96
C GLU A 54 -7.96 8.26 4.16
N ALA A 55 -8.96 8.78 4.86
CA ALA A 55 -8.74 9.62 6.04
C ALA A 55 -8.02 8.87 7.17
N ILE A 56 -8.38 7.60 7.40
CA ILE A 56 -7.75 6.74 8.40
C ILE A 56 -6.29 6.47 8.01
N GLU A 57 -6.05 5.96 6.80
CA GLU A 57 -4.70 5.61 6.35
C GLU A 57 -3.78 6.83 6.27
N TYR A 58 -4.30 7.99 5.84
CA TYR A 58 -3.57 9.25 5.84
C TYR A 58 -3.11 9.65 7.25
N ALA A 59 -4.03 9.65 8.22
CA ALA A 59 -3.71 10.04 9.59
C ALA A 59 -2.68 9.10 10.25
N GLU A 60 -2.83 7.79 10.04
CA GLU A 60 -1.90 6.78 10.56
C GLU A 60 -0.49 6.97 9.99
N MET A 61 -0.37 7.08 8.67
CA MET A 61 0.92 7.23 8.01
C MET A 61 1.58 8.57 8.34
N HIS A 62 0.82 9.67 8.36
CA HIS A 62 1.35 10.98 8.71
C HIS A 62 1.92 10.97 10.14
N THR A 63 1.19 10.40 11.10
CA THR A 63 1.64 10.28 12.49
C THR A 63 2.92 9.45 12.59
N LEU A 64 2.95 8.29 11.94
CA LEU A 64 4.12 7.41 11.95
C LEU A 64 5.32 8.10 11.29
N LEU A 65 5.13 8.73 10.14
CA LEU A 65 6.17 9.45 9.40
C LEU A 65 6.74 10.61 10.21
N GLU A 66 5.91 11.39 10.90
CA GLU A 66 6.36 12.48 11.75
C GLU A 66 7.23 11.98 12.91
N ASN A 67 6.86 10.85 13.52
CA ASN A 67 7.65 10.22 14.57
C ASN A 67 8.98 9.69 14.01
N THR A 68 8.94 8.95 12.90
CA THR A 68 10.14 8.45 12.22
C THR A 68 11.08 9.59 11.84
N ARG A 69 10.55 10.71 11.34
CA ARG A 69 11.34 11.91 11.04
C ARG A 69 12.04 12.47 12.28
N LYS A 70 11.35 12.57 13.42
CA LYS A 70 11.95 13.04 14.69
C LYS A 70 13.11 12.13 15.10
N ASP A 71 12.95 10.82 14.98
CA ASP A 71 14.01 9.85 15.30
C ASP A 71 15.20 9.97 14.33
N LEU A 72 14.94 10.13 13.03
CA LEU A 72 15.99 10.35 12.02
C LEU A 72 16.80 11.63 12.29
N VAL A 73 16.13 12.72 12.72
CA VAL A 73 16.79 13.96 13.15
C VAL A 73 17.65 13.71 14.40
N ALA A 74 17.13 13.00 15.40
CA ALA A 74 17.86 12.67 16.62
C ALA A 74 19.11 11.81 16.34
N LEU A 75 19.02 10.89 15.38
CA LEU A 75 20.10 10.03 14.91
C LEU A 75 21.05 10.71 13.90
N LYS A 76 20.76 11.94 13.47
CA LYS A 76 21.53 12.71 12.46
C LYS A 76 21.66 11.99 11.11
N ILE A 77 20.59 11.32 10.68
CA ILE A 77 20.52 10.63 9.38
C ILE A 77 19.89 11.60 8.36
N ASP A 78 20.66 12.57 7.89
CA ASP A 78 20.16 13.70 7.07
C ASP A 78 19.43 13.26 5.79
N GLU A 79 19.92 12.20 5.13
CA GLU A 79 19.25 11.64 3.95
C GLU A 79 17.90 11.04 4.32
N GLY A 80 17.79 10.34 5.45
CA GLY A 80 16.52 9.83 5.93
C GLY A 80 15.52 10.94 6.22
N VAL A 81 15.98 12.06 6.80
CA VAL A 81 15.13 13.24 7.04
C VAL A 81 14.59 13.80 5.73
N ARG A 82 15.45 14.00 4.73
CA ARG A 82 15.02 14.46 3.39
C ARG A 82 14.01 13.52 2.75
N GLN A 83 14.23 12.21 2.87
CA GLN A 83 13.32 11.19 2.36
C GLN A 83 11.98 11.18 3.10
N ALA A 84 11.98 11.44 4.40
CA ALA A 84 10.76 11.58 5.18
C ALA A 84 9.95 12.82 4.76
N ASP A 85 10.63 13.96 4.55
CA ASP A 85 9.99 15.19 4.07
C ASP A 85 9.38 14.99 2.66
N MET A 86 10.12 14.35 1.75
CA MET A 86 9.63 14.01 0.40
C MET A 86 8.43 13.06 0.42
N LEU A 87 8.47 12.02 1.27
CA LEU A 87 7.34 11.10 1.42
C LEU A 87 6.11 11.82 1.98
N ASN A 88 6.30 12.79 2.88
CA ASN A 88 5.20 13.59 3.39
C ASN A 88 4.51 14.39 2.27
N GLU A 89 5.29 15.07 1.43
CA GLU A 89 4.77 15.79 0.26
C GLU A 89 3.98 14.86 -0.68
N ILE A 90 4.52 13.66 -0.97
CA ILE A 90 3.84 12.66 -1.82
C ILE A 90 2.51 12.19 -1.20
N ILE A 91 2.48 11.97 0.12
CA ILE A 91 1.26 11.53 0.83
C ILE A 91 0.21 12.65 0.82
N ASP A 92 0.60 13.90 1.04
CA ASP A 92 -0.28 15.06 1.02
C ASP A 92 -0.88 15.31 -0.37
N ASP A 93 -0.05 15.26 -1.42
CA ASP A 93 -0.49 15.38 -2.81
C ASP A 93 -1.50 14.29 -3.17
N TYR A 94 -1.21 13.06 -2.75
CA TYR A 94 -2.09 11.92 -2.96
C TYR A 94 -3.45 12.13 -2.25
N HIS A 95 -3.44 12.55 -0.98
CA HIS A 95 -4.65 12.81 -0.21
C HIS A 95 -5.54 13.87 -0.88
N SER A 96 -4.93 14.98 -1.31
CA SER A 96 -5.61 16.06 -2.03
C SER A 96 -6.24 15.59 -3.35
N VAL A 97 -5.53 14.74 -4.10
CA VAL A 97 -6.02 14.20 -5.36
C VAL A 97 -7.21 13.26 -5.15
N VAL A 98 -7.19 12.42 -4.10
CA VAL A 98 -8.33 11.56 -3.76
C VAL A 98 -9.57 12.41 -3.46
N GLU A 99 -9.42 13.42 -2.59
CA GLU A 99 -10.53 14.27 -2.16
C GLU A 99 -11.14 15.08 -3.32
N THR A 100 -10.30 15.63 -4.20
CA THR A 100 -10.74 16.59 -5.23
C THR A 100 -11.11 15.94 -6.57
N ARG A 101 -10.41 14.88 -6.99
CA ARG A 101 -10.56 14.31 -8.35
C ARG A 101 -11.31 13.00 -8.41
N PHE A 102 -11.30 12.22 -7.33
CA PHE A 102 -11.75 10.83 -7.38
C PHE A 102 -13.04 10.55 -6.60
N LEU A 103 -13.34 11.32 -5.54
CA LEU A 103 -14.63 11.22 -4.85
C LEU A 103 -15.81 11.54 -5.80
N GLY A 104 -16.75 10.60 -5.89
CA GLY A 104 -18.00 10.77 -6.66
C GLY A 104 -17.90 10.60 -8.17
N LYS A 105 -16.76 10.15 -8.73
CA LYS A 105 -16.61 9.90 -10.17
C LYS A 105 -16.78 8.43 -10.53
N LYS A 106 -17.55 8.17 -11.60
CA LYS A 106 -17.90 6.83 -12.12
C LYS A 106 -16.71 5.93 -12.51
N HIS A 107 -15.50 6.49 -12.66
CA HIS A 107 -14.28 5.76 -13.06
C HIS A 107 -13.08 6.15 -12.21
N SER A 108 -13.23 6.18 -10.88
CA SER A 108 -12.09 6.30 -9.97
C SER A 108 -11.14 5.10 -10.17
N PRO A 109 -9.87 5.29 -10.54
CA PRO A 109 -8.91 4.21 -10.65
C PRO A 109 -8.46 3.76 -9.25
N MET A 110 -9.34 3.02 -8.57
CA MET A 110 -9.09 2.46 -7.24
C MET A 110 -7.83 1.60 -7.16
N GLU A 111 -7.49 0.94 -8.27
CA GLU A 111 -6.28 0.12 -8.40
C GLU A 111 -5.00 0.98 -8.37
N TYR A 112 -5.01 2.15 -9.01
CA TYR A 112 -3.89 3.10 -8.97
C TYR A 112 -3.67 3.59 -7.55
N LEU A 113 -4.77 3.98 -6.89
CA LEU A 113 -4.79 4.45 -5.52
C LEU A 113 -4.22 3.40 -4.56
N SER A 114 -4.70 2.16 -4.67
CA SER A 114 -4.21 1.04 -3.85
C SER A 114 -2.74 0.73 -4.08
N ALA A 115 -2.25 0.77 -5.33
CA ALA A 115 -0.87 0.49 -5.65
C ALA A 115 0.07 1.60 -5.14
N ALA A 116 -0.26 2.87 -5.38
CA ALA A 116 0.50 4.02 -4.88
C ALA A 116 0.58 3.99 -3.34
N ARG A 117 -0.54 3.69 -2.66
CA ARG A 117 -0.56 3.56 -1.21
C ARG A 117 0.35 2.44 -0.70
N THR A 118 0.39 1.30 -1.40
CA THR A 118 1.26 0.19 -1.01
C THR A 118 2.73 0.60 -1.08
N VAL A 119 3.12 1.31 -2.14
CA VAL A 119 4.49 1.83 -2.28
C VAL A 119 4.82 2.87 -1.20
N GLN A 120 3.91 3.79 -0.89
CA GLN A 120 4.10 4.78 0.19
C GLN A 120 4.28 4.11 1.56
N LYS A 121 3.45 3.12 1.90
CA LYS A 121 3.58 2.34 3.15
C LYS A 121 4.92 1.62 3.23
N HIS A 122 5.39 1.05 2.12
CA HIS A 122 6.69 0.39 2.07
C HIS A 122 7.86 1.38 2.23
N ALA A 123 7.77 2.53 1.56
CA ALA A 123 8.80 3.57 1.72
C ALA A 123 8.87 4.08 3.17
N LEU A 124 7.72 4.23 3.83
CA LEU A 124 7.64 4.56 5.26
C LEU A 124 8.27 3.45 6.12
N GLN A 125 7.97 2.19 5.84
CA GLN A 125 8.55 1.05 6.56
C GLN A 125 10.09 1.04 6.42
N ASN A 126 10.62 1.27 5.23
CA ASN A 126 12.07 1.39 5.02
C ASN A 126 12.69 2.51 5.87
N LEU A 127 12.00 3.65 6.05
CA LEU A 127 12.48 4.72 6.95
C LEU A 127 12.46 4.30 8.42
N VAL A 128 11.42 3.57 8.85
CA VAL A 128 11.37 2.98 10.20
C VAL A 128 12.52 2.00 10.40
N ASP A 129 12.84 1.18 9.39
CA ASP A 129 13.95 0.25 9.44
C ASP A 129 15.31 0.98 9.48
N VAL A 130 15.43 2.11 8.77
CA VAL A 130 16.61 2.99 8.86
C VAL A 130 16.79 3.53 10.28
N VAL A 131 15.71 3.94 10.96
CA VAL A 131 15.76 4.36 12.38
C VAL A 131 16.22 3.22 13.27
N ALA A 132 15.65 2.02 13.11
CA ALA A 132 16.02 0.85 13.89
C ALA A 132 17.51 0.48 13.71
N VAL A 133 17.99 0.51 12.47
CA VAL A 133 19.41 0.28 12.14
C VAL A 133 20.29 1.41 12.69
N GLY A 134 19.84 2.66 12.64
CA GLY A 134 20.55 3.81 13.22
C GLY A 134 20.75 3.69 14.74
N HIS A 135 19.72 3.27 15.48
CA HIS A 135 19.85 2.96 16.90
C HIS A 135 20.82 1.79 17.16
N SER A 136 20.82 0.77 16.29
CA SER A 136 21.76 -0.36 16.37
C SER A 136 23.21 0.12 16.19
N ILE A 137 23.48 0.95 15.18
CA ILE A 137 24.80 1.55 14.93
C ILE A 137 25.25 2.36 16.15
N SER A 138 24.40 3.24 16.66
CA SER A 138 24.71 4.06 17.85
C SER A 138 25.04 3.20 19.07
N THR A 139 24.31 2.10 19.27
CA THR A 139 24.57 1.15 20.37
C THR A 139 25.91 0.41 20.19
N ILE A 140 26.25 0.02 18.96
CA ILE A 140 27.53 -0.63 18.63
C ILE A 140 28.70 0.34 18.89
N GLU A 141 28.54 1.61 18.54
CA GLU A 141 29.54 2.66 18.78
C GLU A 141 29.77 2.93 20.26
N LEU A 142 28.69 3.01 21.06
CA LEU A 142 28.76 3.15 22.52
C LEU A 142 29.39 1.94 23.21
N SER A 143 29.21 0.74 22.66
CA SER A 143 29.73 -0.52 23.20
C SER A 143 31.16 -0.82 22.77
N ARG A 144 31.81 0.09 22.04
CA ARG A 144 33.16 -0.14 21.49
C ARG A 144 34.19 -0.12 22.64
N PRO A 145 34.97 -1.20 22.85
CA PRO A 145 36.00 -1.22 23.87
C PRO A 145 37.07 -0.17 23.58
N ASP A 146 37.52 0.50 24.65
CA ASP A 146 38.46 1.61 24.59
C ASP A 146 39.79 1.13 24.00
N LYS A 147 40.29 1.84 22.97
CA LYS A 147 41.48 1.40 22.20
C LYS A 147 42.76 1.34 23.06
N GLN A 148 42.75 1.90 24.26
CA GLN A 148 43.92 2.03 25.13
C GLN A 148 44.28 0.74 25.91
N ASN A 149 43.36 -0.22 26.06
CA ASN A 149 43.61 -1.47 26.79
C ASN A 149 43.59 -2.70 25.87
N GLN A 150 44.28 -2.63 24.72
CA GLN A 150 44.45 -3.78 23.83
C GLN A 150 45.63 -4.64 24.27
N GLU A 151 45.44 -5.51 25.27
CA GLU A 151 46.50 -6.41 25.75
C GLU A 151 46.22 -7.91 25.46
N SER A 152 45.01 -8.29 25.04
CA SER A 152 44.63 -9.71 24.83
C SER A 152 44.11 -10.02 23.42
N GLU A 153 44.39 -11.23 22.90
CA GLU A 153 43.86 -11.74 21.62
C GLU A 153 42.31 -11.76 21.60
N GLU A 154 41.67 -11.98 22.75
CA GLU A 154 40.21 -11.96 22.90
C GLU A 154 39.61 -10.57 22.64
N ASP A 155 40.33 -9.50 23.01
CA ASP A 155 39.89 -8.12 22.78
C ASP A 155 40.03 -7.71 21.31
N MET A 156 41.02 -8.27 20.61
CA MET A 156 41.19 -8.10 19.17
C MET A 156 40.03 -8.75 18.39
N GLY A 157 39.67 -9.99 18.72
CA GLY A 157 38.53 -10.68 18.10
C GLY A 157 37.18 -10.01 18.39
N ARG A 158 37.01 -9.41 19.58
CA ARG A 158 35.83 -8.58 19.89
C ARG A 158 35.80 -7.31 19.03
N HIS A 159 36.93 -6.62 18.87
CA HIS A 159 37.00 -5.40 18.05
C HIS A 159 36.64 -5.68 16.59
N GLU A 160 37.18 -6.74 16.01
CA GLU A 160 36.89 -7.17 14.64
C GLU A 160 35.40 -7.48 14.46
N LYS A 161 34.79 -8.19 15.42
CA LYS A 161 33.35 -8.47 15.40
C LYS A 161 32.50 -7.19 15.46
N HIS A 162 32.85 -6.24 16.33
CA HIS A 162 32.15 -4.95 16.41
C HIS A 162 32.28 -4.14 15.11
N GLN A 163 33.46 -4.15 14.50
CA GLN A 163 33.71 -3.47 13.23
C GLN A 163 32.93 -4.10 12.07
N SER A 164 32.87 -5.44 12.01
CA SER A 164 32.05 -6.17 11.04
C SER A 164 30.57 -5.82 11.19
N LEU A 165 30.04 -5.88 12.42
CA LEU A 165 28.63 -5.56 12.69
C LEU A 165 28.29 -4.12 12.31
N HIS A 166 29.17 -3.16 12.64
CA HIS A 166 28.99 -1.75 12.26
C HIS A 166 28.95 -1.57 10.74
N SER A 167 29.87 -2.22 10.02
CA SER A 167 29.91 -2.21 8.55
C SER A 167 28.65 -2.81 7.93
N ASP A 168 28.17 -3.94 8.47
CA ASP A 168 26.96 -4.60 8.00
C ASP A 168 25.73 -3.73 8.21
N GLN A 169 25.58 -3.13 9.39
CA GLN A 169 24.46 -2.22 9.67
C GLN A 169 24.51 -0.97 8.78
N THR A 170 25.70 -0.39 8.57
CA THR A 170 25.86 0.77 7.68
C THR A 170 25.48 0.41 6.23
N THR A 171 25.84 -0.79 5.78
CA THR A 171 25.46 -1.29 4.45
C THR A 171 23.94 -1.44 4.32
N ARG A 172 23.28 -2.03 5.33
CA ARG A 172 21.82 -2.16 5.37
C ARG A 172 21.11 -0.82 5.37
N LEU A 173 21.58 0.14 6.18
CA LEU A 173 21.04 1.50 6.23
C LEU A 173 21.10 2.15 4.83
N ASN A 174 22.26 2.08 4.17
CA ASN A 174 22.44 2.66 2.84
C ASN A 174 21.58 1.96 1.78
N ALA A 175 21.39 0.64 1.89
CA ALA A 175 20.53 -0.12 1.00
C ALA A 175 19.06 0.33 1.11
N ASN A 176 18.53 0.48 2.33
CA ASN A 176 17.16 0.94 2.56
C ASN A 176 16.94 2.37 2.02
N LEU A 177 17.89 3.28 2.25
CA LEU A 177 17.83 4.64 1.71
C LEU A 177 17.93 4.65 0.17
N ALA A 178 18.70 3.75 -0.42
CA ALA A 178 18.80 3.63 -1.88
C ALA A 178 17.53 3.03 -2.50
N GLU A 179 16.89 2.07 -1.83
CA GLU A 179 15.59 1.52 -2.24
C GLU A 179 14.53 2.62 -2.23
N ASN A 180 14.44 3.40 -1.15
CA ASN A 180 13.49 4.51 -1.06
C ASN A 180 13.63 5.53 -2.17
N ARG A 181 14.85 5.89 -2.58
CA ARG A 181 15.07 6.77 -3.73
C ARG A 181 14.41 6.23 -5.00
N LYS A 182 14.58 4.93 -5.29
CA LYS A 182 13.93 4.29 -6.45
C LYS A 182 12.41 4.34 -6.35
N LEU A 183 11.86 4.14 -5.15
CA LEU A 183 10.40 4.20 -4.94
C LEU A 183 9.87 5.62 -5.16
N PHE A 184 10.56 6.65 -4.66
CA PHE A 184 10.16 8.04 -4.84
C PHE A 184 10.29 8.50 -6.28
N ASP A 185 11.37 8.14 -6.97
CA ASP A 185 11.55 8.44 -8.39
C ASP A 185 10.40 7.84 -9.19
N ALA A 186 10.08 6.57 -8.93
CA ALA A 186 9.02 5.88 -9.65
C ALA A 186 7.61 6.40 -9.31
N LEU A 187 7.34 6.74 -8.04
CA LEU A 187 6.09 7.39 -7.63
C LEU A 187 5.93 8.76 -8.30
N THR A 188 7.00 9.55 -8.37
CA THR A 188 7.00 10.90 -8.96
C THR A 188 6.83 10.84 -10.47
N GLU A 189 7.57 9.97 -11.16
CA GLU A 189 7.43 9.74 -12.61
C GLU A 189 6.00 9.32 -12.95
N THR A 190 5.47 8.37 -12.19
CA THR A 190 4.09 7.89 -12.37
C THR A 190 3.08 9.01 -12.11
N ALA A 191 3.25 9.81 -11.05
CA ALA A 191 2.35 10.92 -10.75
C ALA A 191 2.36 11.99 -11.85
N VAL A 192 3.54 12.32 -12.39
CA VAL A 192 3.70 13.26 -13.50
C VAL A 192 3.06 12.72 -14.78
N GLU A 193 3.26 11.44 -15.10
CA GLU A 193 2.62 10.79 -16.24
C GLU A 193 1.09 10.84 -16.11
N VAL A 194 0.55 10.48 -14.95
CA VAL A 194 -0.90 10.57 -14.68
C VAL A 194 -1.42 12.01 -14.76
N ALA A 195 -0.64 12.99 -14.30
CA ALA A 195 -1.03 14.40 -14.33
C ALA A 195 -1.02 15.00 -15.75
N ASN A 196 -0.10 14.56 -16.63
CA ASN A 196 0.05 15.07 -17.99
C ASN A 196 -0.86 14.38 -19.02
N MET A 197 -1.49 13.26 -18.69
CA MET A 197 -2.43 12.57 -19.58
C MET A 197 -3.78 13.29 -19.67
N ARG A 198 -3.90 14.21 -20.64
CA ARG A 198 -5.09 15.05 -20.86
C ARG A 198 -6.33 14.29 -21.36
N SER A 199 -6.23 13.04 -21.82
CA SER A 199 -7.38 12.22 -22.22
C SER A 199 -6.98 10.77 -22.36
N PHE A 200 -7.62 9.86 -21.62
CA PHE A 200 -7.27 8.44 -21.65
C PHE A 200 -7.47 7.79 -23.02
N SER A 201 -6.40 7.27 -23.62
CA SER A 201 -6.49 5.95 -24.24
C SER A 201 -6.45 4.90 -23.12
N LYS A 202 -7.29 3.86 -23.18
CA LYS A 202 -7.34 2.80 -22.17
C LYS A 202 -5.98 2.12 -21.94
N PHE A 203 -5.08 2.20 -22.92
CA PHE A 203 -3.78 1.54 -22.94
C PHE A 203 -2.73 2.22 -22.03
N GLU A 204 -2.60 3.55 -22.10
CA GLU A 204 -1.62 4.31 -21.28
C GLU A 204 -1.95 4.23 -19.77
N ARG A 205 -3.24 4.10 -19.42
CA ARG A 205 -3.66 3.81 -18.04
C ARG A 205 -3.13 2.48 -17.54
N THR A 206 -3.23 1.45 -18.37
CA THR A 206 -2.90 0.08 -18.00
C THR A 206 -1.39 -0.09 -17.83
N ASP A 207 -0.59 0.57 -18.65
CA ASP A 207 0.88 0.52 -18.52
C ASP A 207 1.36 1.20 -17.23
N THR A 208 0.88 2.40 -16.95
CA THR A 208 1.20 3.15 -15.72
C THR A 208 0.77 2.38 -14.47
N LEU A 209 -0.44 1.79 -14.52
CA LEU A 209 -0.96 0.93 -13.46
C LEU A 209 -0.09 -0.33 -13.28
N ALA A 210 0.31 -0.98 -14.37
CA ALA A 210 1.16 -2.17 -14.32
C ALA A 210 2.52 -1.86 -13.70
N ARG A 211 3.11 -0.70 -13.99
CA ARG A 211 4.35 -0.23 -13.33
C ARG A 211 4.16 -0.05 -11.82
N LEU A 212 3.11 0.64 -11.38
CA LEU A 212 2.81 0.79 -9.95
C LEU A 212 2.52 -0.53 -9.24
N VAL A 213 1.75 -1.42 -9.87
CA VAL A 213 1.47 -2.75 -9.33
C VAL A 213 2.76 -3.56 -9.23
N GLY A 214 3.64 -3.48 -10.23
CA GLY A 214 4.96 -4.13 -10.19
C GLY A 214 5.84 -3.59 -9.05
N LEU A 215 5.83 -2.28 -8.80
CA LEU A 215 6.53 -1.66 -7.67
C LEU A 215 5.92 -2.09 -6.33
N ALA A 216 4.59 -2.10 -6.23
CA ALA A 216 3.87 -2.57 -5.05
C ALA A 216 4.14 -4.05 -4.77
N GLU A 217 4.25 -4.89 -5.80
CA GLU A 217 4.59 -6.31 -5.67
C GLU A 217 6.05 -6.51 -5.26
N LEU A 218 6.99 -5.76 -5.84
CA LEU A 218 8.39 -5.73 -5.40
C LEU A 218 8.50 -5.31 -3.94
N ALA A 219 7.82 -4.23 -3.55
CA ALA A 219 7.73 -3.75 -2.17
C ALA A 219 7.16 -4.83 -1.23
N SER A 220 6.04 -5.46 -1.60
CA SER A 220 5.41 -6.51 -0.80
C SER A 220 6.27 -7.77 -0.65
N ARG A 221 7.18 -8.05 -1.60
CA ARG A 221 8.13 -9.17 -1.51
C ARG A 221 9.38 -8.81 -0.71
N SER A 222 9.79 -7.54 -0.72
CA SER A 222 10.95 -7.02 0.03
C SER A 222 10.67 -6.93 1.54
N GLY A 223 9.43 -6.64 1.93
CA GLY A 223 9.00 -6.54 3.34
C GLY A 223 8.69 -7.87 4.07
N LYS A 224 9.07 -9.04 3.53
CA LYS A 224 8.90 -10.38 4.15
C LYS A 224 10.24 -11.08 4.34
#